data_AF-A0AAN8JYN8-F1
#
_entry.id   AF-A0AAN8JYN8-F1
#
_cell.length_a   1.000
_cell.length_b   1.000
_cell.length_c   1.000
_cell.angle_alpha   90.00
_cell.angle_beta   90.00
_cell.angle_gamma   90.00
#
_symmetry.space_group_name_H-M   'P 1'
#
loop_
_entity.id
_entity.type
_entity.pdbx_description
1 polymer ?
#
loop_
_entity_poly.entity_id
_entity_poly.type
_entity_poly.pdbx_seq_one_letter_code
_entity_poly.pdbx_strand_id
1 'polypeptide(L)'
;MASLFADVEVAPAIEVFALTAKYNEDTFAEKVNLGVGAYRTDDGKPWVLPVVRNAESQMAADLTLNHEYLPVAGLPAYREAAIRLLLGDGHPVVVENKVEGIQTLGGTGALRLAAEFLKQMLKKDVVYVSNPTWGNHRGIFKAAGYSQIKEYRYWDAANRSLDLKGMLEDLKNSPDNSVVILHTCAHNPTGTDPTEDQWKQIIDVCQERKMFLLMDCAYQGFASGDLDKDAFAVRYIASRGIEFFVAQSFSKNFGLYNERTGNLSIITNSPDVKLRVRTQCELIVRKMWSNPSNHGARVVATVLNNPALYDEW
;
A
#
# COMPACT_ATOMS: atom_id res chain seq x y z
N MET A 1 27.98 -33.47 17.52
CA MET A 1 28.19 -32.04 17.22
C MET A 1 26.99 -31.27 17.75
N ALA A 2 27.20 -30.13 18.40
CA ALA A 2 26.10 -29.23 18.75
C ALA A 2 25.48 -28.64 17.46
N SER A 3 24.19 -28.37 17.46
CA SER A 3 23.52 -27.72 16.33
C SER A 3 24.08 -26.31 16.13
N LEU A 4 24.34 -25.92 14.88
CA LEU A 4 24.67 -24.54 14.53
C LEU A 4 23.55 -23.55 14.92
N PHE A 5 22.32 -24.04 15.04
CA PHE A 5 21.13 -23.25 15.32
C PHE A 5 20.66 -23.35 16.78
N ALA A 6 21.52 -23.81 17.70
CA ALA A 6 21.14 -24.06 19.09
C ALA A 6 20.58 -22.81 19.81
N ASP A 7 21.09 -21.63 19.46
CA ASP A 7 20.72 -20.35 20.09
C ASP A 7 19.69 -19.55 19.28
N VAL A 8 19.11 -20.12 18.22
CA VAL A 8 18.05 -19.45 17.44
C VAL A 8 16.75 -19.52 18.22
N GLU A 9 16.33 -18.38 18.77
CA GLU A 9 15.07 -18.26 19.51
C GLU A 9 13.84 -18.44 18.61
N VAL A 10 12.78 -19.00 19.18
CA VAL A 10 11.47 -19.06 18.53
C VAL A 10 10.91 -17.65 18.44
N ALA A 11 10.69 -17.17 17.22
CA ALA A 11 10.11 -15.86 16.99
C ALA A 11 8.66 -15.79 17.53
N PRO A 12 8.22 -14.64 18.07
CA PRO A 12 6.81 -14.43 18.41
C PRO A 12 5.90 -14.68 17.21
N ALA A 13 4.74 -15.29 17.46
CA ALA A 13 3.78 -15.55 16.40
C ALA A 13 3.19 -14.24 15.85
N ILE A 14 3.01 -14.16 14.53
CA ILE A 14 2.32 -13.03 13.92
C ILE A 14 0.82 -13.20 14.20
N GLU A 15 0.27 -12.35 15.06
CA GLU A 15 -1.05 -12.51 15.70
C GLU A 15 -2.17 -12.88 14.71
N VAL A 16 -2.28 -12.19 13.57
CA VAL A 16 -3.34 -12.44 12.58
C VAL A 16 -3.26 -13.84 11.94
N PHE A 17 -2.06 -14.35 11.70
CA PHE A 17 -1.86 -15.69 11.16
C PHE A 17 -1.95 -16.76 12.24
N ALA A 18 -1.49 -16.45 13.45
CA ALA A 18 -1.65 -17.33 14.61
C ALA A 18 -3.14 -17.56 14.93
N LEU A 19 -3.96 -16.52 14.86
CA LEU A 19 -5.41 -16.62 15.04
C LEU A 19 -6.05 -17.49 13.94
N THR A 20 -5.59 -17.36 12.70
CA THR A 20 -6.06 -18.22 11.59
C THR A 20 -5.67 -19.68 11.78
N ALA A 21 -4.44 -19.94 12.25
CA ALA A 21 -4.00 -21.30 12.56
C ALA A 21 -4.88 -21.93 13.65
N LYS A 22 -5.10 -21.20 14.76
CA LYS A 22 -6.01 -21.64 15.83
C LYS A 22 -7.44 -21.86 15.33
N TYR A 23 -7.95 -20.96 14.49
CA TYR A 23 -9.26 -21.14 13.84
C TYR A 23 -9.30 -22.42 13.01
N ASN A 24 -8.25 -22.74 12.25
CA ASN A 24 -8.22 -23.95 11.43
C ASN A 24 -8.16 -25.23 12.30
N GLU A 25 -7.42 -25.19 13.41
CA GLU A 25 -7.28 -26.28 14.38
C GLU A 25 -8.55 -26.52 15.21
N ASP A 26 -9.36 -25.49 15.44
CA ASP A 26 -10.62 -25.60 16.19
C ASP A 26 -11.58 -26.56 15.48
N THR A 27 -12.08 -27.57 16.18
CA THR A 27 -12.99 -28.58 15.63
C THR A 27 -14.47 -28.22 15.81
N PHE A 28 -14.78 -27.11 16.47
CA PHE A 28 -16.14 -26.64 16.64
C PHE A 28 -16.78 -26.30 15.28
N ALA A 29 -17.97 -26.87 15.00
CA ALA A 29 -18.59 -26.80 13.69
C ALA A 29 -19.05 -25.40 13.28
N GLU A 30 -19.39 -24.55 14.26
CA GLU A 30 -19.89 -23.18 14.05
C GLU A 30 -18.83 -22.12 14.37
N LYS A 31 -17.55 -22.46 14.28
CA LYS A 31 -16.45 -21.51 14.45
C LYS A 31 -16.50 -20.41 13.39
N VAL A 32 -16.18 -19.17 13.79
CA VAL A 32 -16.17 -18.00 12.90
C VAL A 32 -14.81 -17.33 12.95
N ASN A 33 -14.22 -17.02 11.79
CA ASN A 33 -12.96 -16.28 11.70
C ASN A 33 -13.22 -14.80 11.39
N LEU A 34 -13.04 -13.95 12.40
CA LEU A 34 -13.12 -12.48 12.26
C LEU A 34 -11.72 -11.81 12.32
N GLY A 35 -10.65 -12.58 12.16
CA GLY A 35 -9.28 -12.12 12.32
C GLY A 35 -8.65 -11.55 11.05
N VAL A 36 -8.74 -12.28 9.94
CA VAL A 36 -8.09 -11.89 8.68
C VAL A 36 -8.98 -10.95 7.88
N GLY A 37 -8.46 -9.78 7.51
CA GLY A 37 -9.09 -8.85 6.57
C GLY A 37 -9.03 -9.34 5.11
N ALA A 38 -9.73 -10.43 4.83
CA ALA A 38 -9.91 -10.97 3.49
C ALA A 38 -11.39 -11.28 3.26
N TYR A 39 -11.91 -10.82 2.13
CA TYR A 39 -13.32 -10.92 1.80
C TYR A 39 -13.76 -12.38 1.67
N ARG A 40 -15.00 -12.66 2.05
CA ARG A 40 -15.61 -13.98 2.06
C ARG A 40 -17.02 -13.91 1.46
N THR A 41 -17.47 -15.02 0.88
CA THR A 41 -18.87 -15.21 0.50
C THR A 41 -19.77 -15.30 1.73
N ASP A 42 -21.10 -15.33 1.52
CA ASP A 42 -22.09 -15.53 2.58
C ASP A 42 -21.88 -16.86 3.34
N ASP A 43 -21.33 -17.88 2.67
CA ASP A 43 -20.94 -19.17 3.26
C ASP A 43 -19.57 -19.13 3.98
N GLY A 44 -18.95 -17.96 4.14
CA GLY A 44 -17.64 -17.80 4.77
C GLY A 44 -16.46 -18.34 3.96
N LYS A 45 -16.62 -18.58 2.64
CA LYS A 45 -15.57 -19.13 1.76
C LYS A 45 -14.78 -18.02 1.06
N PRO A 46 -13.51 -18.26 0.67
CA PRO A 46 -12.79 -17.33 -0.20
C PRO A 46 -13.57 -17.03 -1.48
N TRP A 47 -13.64 -15.75 -1.86
CA TRP A 47 -14.29 -15.33 -3.10
C TRP A 47 -13.25 -14.87 -4.11
N VAL A 48 -13.31 -15.44 -5.32
CA VAL A 48 -12.54 -14.99 -6.48
C VAL A 48 -13.50 -14.20 -7.35
N LEU A 49 -13.17 -12.94 -7.63
CA LEU A 49 -14.01 -12.08 -8.46
C LEU A 49 -14.21 -12.72 -9.86
N PRO A 50 -15.44 -12.73 -10.40
CA PRO A 50 -15.71 -13.27 -11.73
C PRO A 50 -14.80 -12.69 -12.82
N VAL A 51 -14.59 -11.38 -12.81
CA VAL A 51 -13.71 -10.66 -13.74
C VAL A 51 -12.25 -11.12 -13.65
N VAL A 52 -11.77 -11.46 -12.45
CA VAL A 52 -10.42 -12.01 -12.24
C VAL A 52 -10.31 -13.39 -12.88
N ARG A 53 -11.29 -14.27 -12.63
CA ARG A 53 -11.33 -15.61 -13.25
C ARG A 53 -11.38 -15.52 -14.78
N ASN A 54 -12.15 -14.57 -15.29
CA ASN A 54 -12.23 -14.29 -16.73
C ASN A 54 -10.86 -13.89 -17.30
N ALA A 55 -10.20 -12.90 -16.67
CA ALA A 55 -8.85 -12.47 -17.07
C ALA A 55 -7.83 -13.62 -17.01
N GLU A 56 -7.85 -14.45 -15.96
CA GLU A 56 -6.97 -15.63 -15.85
C GLU A 56 -7.25 -16.68 -16.94
N SER A 57 -8.52 -16.91 -17.29
CA SER A 57 -8.89 -17.83 -18.37
C SER A 57 -8.39 -17.35 -19.74
N GLN A 58 -8.49 -16.04 -20.00
CA GLN A 58 -7.93 -15.42 -21.20
C GLN A 58 -6.40 -15.56 -21.24
N MET A 59 -5.72 -15.30 -20.12
CA MET A 59 -4.27 -15.47 -20.02
C MET A 59 -3.83 -16.91 -20.28
N ALA A 60 -4.54 -17.90 -19.73
CA ALA A 60 -4.22 -19.31 -19.94
C ALA A 60 -4.40 -19.75 -21.40
N ALA A 61 -5.27 -19.10 -22.15
CA ALA A 61 -5.54 -19.40 -23.56
C ALA A 61 -4.61 -18.67 -24.55
N ASP A 62 -3.91 -17.62 -24.11
CA ASP A 62 -3.06 -16.80 -24.97
C ASP A 62 -1.67 -17.44 -25.16
N LEU A 63 -1.48 -18.06 -26.33
CA LEU A 63 -0.24 -18.73 -26.73
C LEU A 63 0.94 -17.76 -26.96
N THR A 64 0.70 -16.44 -26.96
CA THR A 64 1.77 -15.44 -27.09
C THR A 64 2.44 -15.11 -25.76
N LEU A 65 1.81 -15.48 -24.64
CA LEU A 65 2.36 -15.27 -23.31
C LEU A 65 3.51 -16.24 -23.01
N ASN A 66 4.48 -15.72 -22.26
CA ASN A 66 5.64 -16.47 -21.77
C ASN A 66 5.96 -16.10 -20.32
N HIS A 67 6.95 -16.78 -19.76
CA HIS A 67 7.41 -16.62 -18.38
C HIS A 67 8.77 -15.93 -18.29
N GLU A 68 9.15 -15.13 -19.29
CA GLU A 68 10.39 -14.35 -19.26
C GLU A 68 10.34 -13.28 -18.16
N TYR A 69 11.52 -12.84 -17.73
CA TYR A 69 11.65 -11.83 -16.70
C TYR A 69 11.00 -10.51 -17.13
N LEU A 70 10.27 -9.89 -16.19
CA LEU A 70 9.79 -8.53 -16.36
C LEU A 70 10.95 -7.53 -16.25
N PRO A 71 10.76 -6.30 -16.79
CA PRO A 71 11.59 -5.16 -16.41
C PRO A 71 11.65 -5.01 -14.89
N VAL A 72 12.75 -4.46 -14.36
CA VAL A 72 12.94 -4.28 -12.91
C VAL A 72 11.83 -3.42 -12.28
N ALA A 73 11.38 -2.40 -13.00
CA ALA A 73 10.24 -1.58 -12.57
C ALA A 73 8.90 -2.34 -12.62
N GLY A 74 8.80 -3.44 -13.37
CA GLY A 74 7.60 -4.24 -13.58
C GLY A 74 6.95 -4.05 -14.96
N LEU A 75 5.77 -4.64 -15.12
CA LEU A 75 5.01 -4.63 -16.36
C LEU A 75 4.49 -3.21 -16.67
N PRO A 76 4.88 -2.55 -17.79
CA PRO A 76 4.48 -1.17 -18.09
C PRO A 76 2.96 -0.92 -18.07
N ALA A 77 2.19 -1.76 -18.78
CA ALA A 77 0.74 -1.64 -18.85
C ALA A 77 0.03 -1.76 -17.49
N TYR A 78 0.61 -2.51 -16.55
CA TYR A 78 0.13 -2.59 -15.17
C TYR A 78 0.44 -1.32 -14.38
N ARG A 79 1.69 -0.82 -14.47
CA ARG A 79 2.13 0.37 -13.72
C ARG A 79 1.35 1.60 -14.15
N GLU A 80 1.10 1.75 -15.45
CA GLU A 80 0.27 2.82 -16.00
C GLU A 80 -1.18 2.70 -15.53
N ALA A 81 -1.79 1.51 -15.58
CA ALA A 81 -3.14 1.29 -15.08
C ALA A 81 -3.28 1.58 -13.57
N ALA A 82 -2.29 1.16 -12.76
CA ALA A 82 -2.25 1.40 -11.33
C ALA A 82 -2.19 2.90 -10.99
N ILE A 83 -1.37 3.66 -11.73
CA ILE A 83 -1.30 5.13 -11.63
C ILE A 83 -2.63 5.78 -11.99
N ARG A 84 -3.24 5.35 -13.10
CA ARG A 84 -4.52 5.89 -13.58
C ARG A 84 -5.66 5.64 -12.60
N LEU A 85 -5.76 4.42 -12.04
CA LEU A 85 -6.73 4.11 -10.98
C LEU A 85 -6.58 5.06 -9.77
N LEU A 86 -5.34 5.34 -9.39
CA LEU A 86 -5.04 6.15 -8.22
C LEU A 86 -5.32 7.65 -8.45
N LEU A 87 -4.82 8.21 -9.55
CA LEU A 87 -4.79 9.66 -9.78
C LEU A 87 -5.85 10.16 -10.77
N GLY A 88 -6.36 9.28 -11.64
CA GLY A 88 -7.18 9.64 -12.79
C GLY A 88 -6.35 10.15 -13.97
N ASP A 89 -6.84 9.90 -15.19
CA ASP A 89 -6.16 10.28 -16.45
C ASP A 89 -5.92 11.78 -16.59
N GLY A 90 -6.85 12.59 -16.09
CA GLY A 90 -6.82 14.05 -16.24
C GLY A 90 -5.98 14.79 -15.21
N HIS A 91 -5.41 14.10 -14.21
CA HIS A 91 -4.69 14.79 -13.15
C HIS A 91 -3.38 15.42 -13.68
N PRO A 92 -3.04 16.68 -13.36
CA PRO A 92 -1.86 17.35 -13.92
C PRO A 92 -0.55 16.57 -13.80
N VAL A 93 -0.29 15.92 -12.65
CA VAL A 93 0.93 15.10 -12.49
C VAL A 93 1.00 13.90 -13.43
N VAL A 94 -0.13 13.38 -13.91
CA VAL A 94 -0.21 12.31 -14.93
C VAL A 94 0.07 12.90 -16.31
N VAL A 95 -0.68 13.93 -16.69
CA VAL A 95 -0.57 14.61 -18.00
C VAL A 95 0.83 15.19 -18.23
N GLU A 96 1.43 15.77 -17.20
CA GLU A 96 2.77 16.37 -17.23
C GLU A 96 3.90 15.34 -17.01
N ASN A 97 3.58 14.05 -16.96
CA ASN A 97 4.54 12.95 -16.85
C ASN A 97 5.42 13.02 -15.58
N LYS A 98 4.83 13.48 -14.47
CA LYS A 98 5.46 13.70 -13.14
C LYS A 98 5.20 12.57 -12.14
N VAL A 99 4.65 11.45 -12.60
CA VAL A 99 4.41 10.25 -11.77
C VAL A 99 5.03 9.02 -12.41
N GLU A 100 5.62 8.15 -11.57
CA GLU A 100 6.15 6.84 -11.95
C GLU A 100 5.57 5.75 -11.06
N GLY A 101 5.50 4.53 -11.59
CA GLY A 101 5.07 3.35 -10.85
C GLY A 101 6.18 2.31 -10.81
N ILE A 102 6.46 1.76 -9.63
CA ILE A 102 7.29 0.56 -9.49
C ILE A 102 6.40 -0.55 -8.96
N GLN A 103 6.22 -1.60 -9.76
CA GLN A 103 5.49 -2.78 -9.32
C GLN A 103 6.22 -3.47 -8.16
N THR A 104 5.47 -3.82 -7.12
CA THR A 104 6.01 -4.38 -5.87
C THR A 104 5.23 -5.61 -5.42
N LEU A 105 5.78 -6.29 -4.39
CA LEU A 105 5.17 -7.45 -3.75
C LEU A 105 4.03 -7.05 -2.78
N GLY A 106 2.92 -6.59 -3.35
CA GLY A 106 1.79 -6.01 -2.64
C GLY A 106 2.13 -4.67 -1.98
N GLY A 107 1.20 -4.15 -1.18
CA GLY A 107 1.41 -2.93 -0.38
C GLY A 107 2.60 -3.05 0.59
N THR A 108 2.80 -4.22 1.20
CA THR A 108 3.96 -4.50 2.06
C THR A 108 5.29 -4.27 1.34
N GLY A 109 5.42 -4.76 0.11
CA GLY A 109 6.61 -4.55 -0.72
C GLY A 109 6.81 -3.10 -1.11
N ALA A 110 5.72 -2.36 -1.39
CA ALA A 110 5.78 -0.93 -1.68
C ALA A 110 6.25 -0.13 -0.46
N LEU A 111 5.71 -0.40 0.72
CA LEU A 111 6.15 0.22 1.98
C LEU A 111 7.61 -0.09 2.28
N ARG A 112 8.06 -1.34 2.07
CA ARG A 112 9.46 -1.74 2.30
C ARG A 112 10.42 -1.03 1.35
N LEU A 113 10.07 -0.91 0.07
CA LEU A 113 10.84 -0.19 -0.94
C LEU A 113 10.89 1.32 -0.62
N ALA A 114 9.74 1.91 -0.28
CA ALA A 114 9.65 3.31 0.13
C ALA A 114 10.55 3.59 1.34
N ALA A 115 10.45 2.77 2.39
CA ALA A 115 11.25 2.92 3.60
C ALA A 115 12.76 2.85 3.28
N GLU A 116 13.20 1.87 2.48
CA GLU A 116 14.61 1.74 2.07
C GLU A 116 15.08 2.96 1.29
N PHE A 117 14.30 3.40 0.30
CA PHE A 117 14.65 4.56 -0.52
C PHE A 117 14.78 5.81 0.35
N LEU A 118 13.79 6.09 1.20
CA LEU A 118 13.77 7.26 2.07
C LEU A 118 14.95 7.25 3.06
N LYS A 119 15.31 6.08 3.59
CA LYS A 119 16.47 5.91 4.46
C LYS A 119 17.79 6.12 3.72
N GLN A 120 17.98 5.46 2.59
CA GLN A 120 19.25 5.48 1.85
C GLN A 120 19.48 6.81 1.12
N MET A 121 18.47 7.33 0.44
CA MET A 121 18.58 8.48 -0.48
C MET A 121 18.26 9.80 0.20
N LEU A 122 17.25 9.84 1.07
CA LEU A 122 16.81 11.07 1.74
C LEU A 122 17.24 11.16 3.22
N LYS A 123 18.00 10.16 3.70
CA LYS A 123 18.54 10.10 5.07
C LYS A 123 17.46 10.29 6.16
N LYS A 124 16.24 9.83 5.87
CA LYS A 124 15.13 9.83 6.83
C LYS A 124 15.40 8.78 7.90
N ASP A 125 15.17 9.12 9.17
CA ASP A 125 15.37 8.19 10.30
C ASP A 125 14.22 8.20 11.32
N VAL A 126 13.32 9.17 11.20
CA VAL A 126 12.11 9.28 12.01
C VAL A 126 10.91 8.96 11.14
N VAL A 127 10.11 7.99 11.57
CA VAL A 127 8.80 7.69 10.96
C VAL A 127 7.70 7.82 12.01
N TYR A 128 6.60 8.44 11.60
CA TYR A 128 5.38 8.58 12.38
C TYR A 128 4.30 7.65 11.83
N VAL A 129 3.69 6.86 12.72
CA VAL A 129 2.55 5.99 12.41
C VAL A 129 1.37 6.32 13.32
N SER A 130 0.14 6.05 12.88
CA SER A 130 -1.03 6.28 13.72
C SER A 130 -1.02 5.41 14.98
N ASN A 131 -1.65 5.89 16.05
CA ASN A 131 -1.97 5.08 17.22
C ASN A 131 -3.50 4.86 17.32
N PRO A 132 -4.00 3.64 17.06
CA PRO A 132 -3.29 2.45 16.56
C PRO A 132 -3.05 2.52 15.03
N THR A 133 -2.36 1.51 14.47
CA THR A 133 -2.12 1.37 13.02
C THR A 133 -1.99 -0.12 12.64
N TRP A 134 -1.88 -0.45 11.36
CA TRP A 134 -1.56 -1.80 10.91
C TRP A 134 -0.22 -2.25 11.50
N GLY A 135 -0.23 -3.32 12.29
CA GLY A 135 0.89 -3.71 13.15
C GLY A 135 2.24 -3.85 12.44
N ASN A 136 2.22 -4.23 11.16
CA ASN A 136 3.44 -4.44 10.38
C ASN A 136 4.16 -3.15 9.96
N HIS A 137 3.53 -1.96 10.05
CA HIS A 137 4.21 -0.69 9.75
C HIS A 137 5.51 -0.51 10.53
N ARG A 138 5.46 -0.80 11.84
CA ARG A 138 6.64 -0.70 12.73
C ARG A 138 7.72 -1.70 12.31
N GLY A 139 7.34 -2.95 12.01
CA GLY A 139 8.26 -4.01 11.59
C GLY A 139 8.98 -3.68 10.28
N ILE A 140 8.25 -3.18 9.28
CA ILE A 140 8.80 -2.79 7.97
C ILE A 140 9.86 -1.69 8.13
N PHE A 141 9.54 -0.62 8.86
CA PHE A 141 10.47 0.49 9.03
C PHE A 141 11.66 0.15 9.92
N LYS A 142 11.48 -0.68 10.95
CA LYS A 142 12.58 -1.22 11.75
C LYS A 142 13.53 -2.05 10.87
N ALA A 143 12.99 -2.91 10.01
CA ALA A 143 13.77 -3.72 9.08
C ALA A 143 14.46 -2.90 7.97
N ALA A 144 13.96 -1.70 7.68
CA ALA A 144 14.61 -0.73 6.80
C ALA A 144 15.66 0.15 7.53
N GLY A 145 15.90 -0.09 8.83
CA GLY A 145 16.95 0.58 9.60
C GLY A 145 16.56 1.93 10.21
N TYR A 146 15.27 2.22 10.37
CA TYR A 146 14.82 3.42 11.11
C TYR A 146 15.06 3.21 12.61
N SER A 147 15.72 4.17 13.25
CA SER A 147 15.97 4.14 14.69
C SER A 147 14.81 4.72 15.50
N GLN A 148 14.02 5.60 14.89
CA GLN A 148 12.93 6.32 15.57
C GLN A 148 11.60 6.03 14.89
N ILE A 149 10.86 5.08 15.46
CA ILE A 149 9.46 4.81 15.10
C ILE A 149 8.59 5.46 16.17
N LYS A 150 7.91 6.53 15.80
CA LYS A 150 7.07 7.35 16.67
C LYS A 150 5.60 7.21 16.27
N GLU A 151 4.75 7.65 17.17
CA GLU A 151 3.31 7.57 17.01
C GLU A 151 2.67 8.96 17.05
N TYR A 152 1.56 9.12 16.35
CA TYR A 152 0.66 10.26 16.52
C TYR A 152 -0.72 9.76 16.94
N ARG A 153 -1.41 10.53 17.78
CA ARG A 153 -2.80 10.25 18.17
C ARG A 153 -3.69 10.21 16.94
N TYR A 154 -4.60 9.24 16.92
CA TYR A 154 -5.52 9.05 15.81
C TYR A 154 -6.90 8.63 16.29
N TRP A 155 -6.99 7.64 17.17
CA TRP A 155 -8.27 7.09 17.62
C TRP A 155 -8.73 7.68 18.95
N ASP A 156 -9.87 8.35 18.94
CA ASP A 156 -10.62 8.69 20.14
C ASP A 156 -11.52 7.51 20.53
N ALA A 157 -11.07 6.72 21.51
CA ALA A 157 -11.81 5.54 21.96
C ALA A 157 -13.16 5.88 22.63
N ALA A 158 -13.29 7.07 23.23
CA ALA A 158 -14.52 7.47 23.90
C ALA A 158 -15.60 7.85 22.88
N ASN A 159 -15.23 8.62 21.85
CA ASN A 159 -16.15 9.08 20.81
C ASN A 159 -16.23 8.15 19.59
N ARG A 160 -15.34 7.15 19.52
CA ARG A 160 -15.19 6.23 18.39
C ARG A 160 -14.98 6.99 17.07
N SER A 161 -14.11 7.98 17.11
CA SER A 161 -13.86 8.91 16.00
C SER A 161 -12.38 9.26 15.88
N LEU A 162 -12.05 10.07 14.88
CA LEU A 162 -10.72 10.64 14.71
C LEU A 162 -10.45 11.67 15.83
N ASP A 163 -9.39 11.47 16.60
CA ASP A 163 -8.79 12.52 17.46
C ASP A 163 -7.99 13.49 16.59
N LEU A 164 -8.69 14.32 15.82
CA LEU A 164 -8.05 15.27 14.92
C LEU A 164 -7.18 16.26 15.70
N LYS A 165 -7.65 16.72 16.85
CA LYS A 165 -6.91 17.71 17.65
C LYS A 165 -5.58 17.14 18.12
N GLY A 166 -5.58 15.93 18.68
CA GLY A 166 -4.37 15.25 19.11
C GLY A 166 -3.45 14.92 17.95
N MET A 167 -4.00 14.45 16.83
CA MET A 167 -3.25 14.20 15.59
C MET A 167 -2.49 15.45 15.13
N LEU A 168 -3.18 16.58 15.00
CA LEU A 168 -2.57 17.83 14.54
C LEU A 168 -1.52 18.35 15.53
N GLU A 169 -1.74 18.21 16.84
CA GLU A 169 -0.75 18.58 17.87
C GLU A 169 0.52 17.74 17.76
N ASP A 170 0.40 16.41 17.61
CA ASP A 170 1.56 15.52 17.53
C ASP A 170 2.35 15.74 16.24
N LEU A 171 1.66 15.93 15.11
CA LEU A 171 2.30 16.23 13.82
C LEU A 171 2.98 17.61 13.85
N LYS A 172 2.36 18.63 14.47
CA LYS A 172 2.98 19.96 14.66
C LYS A 172 4.22 19.90 15.54
N ASN A 173 4.37 18.90 16.40
CA ASN A 173 5.53 18.69 17.26
C ASN A 173 6.53 17.67 16.71
N SER A 174 6.37 17.18 15.48
CA SER A 174 7.31 16.22 14.89
C SER A 174 8.72 16.79 14.79
N PRO A 175 9.80 16.01 14.89
CA PRO A 175 11.12 16.47 14.47
C PRO A 175 11.14 16.82 12.98
N ASP A 176 12.06 17.70 12.60
CA ASP A 176 12.33 17.98 11.19
C ASP A 176 12.79 16.72 10.46
N ASN A 177 12.62 16.70 9.14
CA ASN A 177 13.01 15.58 8.30
C ASN A 177 12.29 14.24 8.62
N SER A 178 11.10 14.30 9.22
CA SER A 178 10.29 13.10 9.51
C SER A 178 9.56 12.57 8.28
N VAL A 179 9.23 11.27 8.29
CA VAL A 179 8.25 10.61 7.42
C VAL A 179 6.95 10.44 8.22
N VAL A 180 5.79 10.61 7.59
CA VAL A 180 4.49 10.23 8.18
C VAL A 180 3.81 9.23 7.28
N ILE A 181 3.35 8.11 7.86
CA ILE A 181 2.50 7.15 7.17
C ILE A 181 1.04 7.52 7.41
N LEU A 182 0.27 7.68 6.34
CA LEU A 182 -1.15 8.02 6.38
C LEU A 182 -1.93 6.98 5.58
N HIS A 183 -2.99 6.42 6.16
CA HIS A 183 -3.89 5.52 5.43
C HIS A 183 -4.80 6.37 4.55
N THR A 184 -4.89 6.05 3.27
CA THR A 184 -5.69 6.84 2.30
C THR A 184 -7.18 6.80 2.61
N CYS A 185 -7.69 5.63 2.98
CA CYS A 185 -9.06 5.34 3.38
C CYS A 185 -9.10 3.97 4.10
N ALA A 186 -10.24 3.65 4.69
CA ALA A 186 -10.51 2.47 5.50
C ALA A 186 -9.37 2.17 6.49
N HIS A 187 -9.06 3.13 7.37
CA HIS A 187 -7.94 3.04 8.30
C HIS A 187 -7.91 1.70 9.04
N ASN A 188 -6.79 0.98 8.96
CA ASN A 188 -6.59 -0.29 9.65
C ASN A 188 -5.85 -0.04 10.98
N PRO A 189 -6.44 -0.34 12.15
CA PRO A 189 -7.59 -1.23 12.36
C PRO A 189 -8.94 -0.56 12.69
N THR A 190 -9.04 0.77 12.73
CA THR A 190 -10.20 1.45 13.35
C THR A 190 -11.40 1.66 12.43
N GLY A 191 -11.22 1.56 11.12
CA GLY A 191 -12.24 1.88 10.11
C GLY A 191 -12.67 3.34 10.09
N THR A 192 -11.90 4.23 10.73
CA THR A 192 -12.25 5.64 10.88
C THR A 192 -11.38 6.48 9.97
N ASP A 193 -12.01 7.21 9.05
CA ASP A 193 -11.30 8.04 8.07
C ASP A 193 -11.53 9.53 8.31
N PRO A 194 -10.53 10.39 8.00
CA PRO A 194 -10.74 11.83 8.01
C PRO A 194 -11.74 12.25 6.92
N THR A 195 -12.56 13.25 7.22
CA THR A 195 -13.34 13.95 6.17
C THR A 195 -12.41 14.74 5.24
N GLU A 196 -12.90 15.17 4.08
CA GLU A 196 -12.11 15.99 3.15
C GLU A 196 -11.51 17.26 3.80
N ASP A 197 -12.29 17.93 4.66
CA ASP A 197 -11.82 19.13 5.37
C ASP A 197 -10.80 18.82 6.46
N GLN A 198 -10.89 17.64 7.08
CA GLN A 198 -9.87 17.16 8.02
C GLN A 198 -8.59 16.78 7.28
N TRP A 199 -8.69 16.15 6.11
CA TRP A 199 -7.55 15.91 5.24
C TRP A 199 -6.82 17.20 4.88
N LYS A 200 -7.54 18.26 4.49
CA LYS A 200 -6.92 19.58 4.22
C LYS A 200 -6.07 20.06 5.40
N GLN A 201 -6.62 20.01 6.62
CA GLN A 201 -5.91 20.41 7.84
C GLN A 201 -4.67 19.54 8.13
N ILE A 202 -4.78 18.22 7.96
CA ILE A 202 -3.67 17.29 8.16
C ILE A 202 -2.54 17.61 7.18
N ILE A 203 -2.87 17.78 5.90
CA ILE A 203 -1.88 18.05 4.85
C ILE A 203 -1.23 19.42 5.03
N ASP A 204 -1.99 20.44 5.47
CA ASP A 204 -1.42 21.75 5.79
C ASP A 204 -0.35 21.65 6.88
N VAL A 205 -0.60 20.91 7.96
CA VAL A 205 0.40 20.68 9.02
C VAL A 205 1.60 19.90 8.50
N CYS A 206 1.39 18.81 7.76
CA CYS A 206 2.50 18.03 7.21
C CYS A 206 3.38 18.85 6.26
N GLN A 207 2.78 19.74 5.45
CA GLN A 207 3.49 20.62 4.55
C GLN A 207 4.27 21.71 5.32
N GLU A 208 3.64 22.34 6.32
CA GLU A 208 4.29 23.32 7.21
C GLU A 208 5.52 22.72 7.89
N ARG A 209 5.40 21.47 8.37
CA ARG A 209 6.49 20.72 9.01
C ARG A 209 7.43 20.01 8.04
N LYS A 210 7.24 20.18 6.73
CA LYS A 210 8.04 19.57 5.66
C LYS A 210 8.23 18.05 5.84
N MET A 211 7.19 17.38 6.33
CA MET A 211 7.20 15.94 6.49
C MET A 211 7.14 15.27 5.12
N PHE A 212 7.83 14.14 4.96
CA PHE A 212 7.64 13.30 3.78
C PHE A 212 6.38 12.45 3.96
N LEU A 213 5.45 12.54 3.04
CA LEU A 213 4.20 11.78 3.08
C LEU A 213 4.40 10.40 2.43
N LEU A 214 4.05 9.34 3.16
CA LEU A 214 3.92 7.99 2.63
C LEU A 214 2.48 7.53 2.82
N MET A 215 1.72 7.47 1.72
CA MET A 215 0.32 7.09 1.75
C MET A 215 0.19 5.57 1.62
N ASP A 216 -0.50 4.90 2.53
CA ASP A 216 -0.86 3.47 2.42
C ASP A 216 -2.27 3.34 1.81
N CYS A 217 -2.35 2.70 0.64
CA CYS A 217 -3.55 2.58 -0.17
C CYS A 217 -3.86 1.10 -0.45
N ALA A 218 -4.53 0.47 0.51
CA ALA A 218 -4.86 -0.96 0.43
C ALA A 218 -6.34 -1.25 0.17
N TYR A 219 -7.22 -0.25 0.27
CA TYR A 219 -8.67 -0.41 0.35
C TYR A 219 -9.46 0.53 -0.57
N GLN A 220 -8.83 1.11 -1.60
CA GLN A 220 -9.53 1.97 -2.57
C GLN A 220 -10.72 1.20 -3.17
N GLY A 221 -11.94 1.74 -2.99
CA GLY A 221 -13.22 1.15 -3.37
C GLY A 221 -14.01 0.55 -2.19
N PHE A 222 -13.44 0.41 -1.00
CA PHE A 222 -14.12 -0.19 0.15
C PHE A 222 -14.60 0.80 1.21
N ALA A 223 -14.15 2.05 1.20
CA ALA A 223 -14.59 3.01 2.21
C ALA A 223 -15.92 3.65 1.81
N SER A 224 -15.97 4.32 0.66
CA SER A 224 -17.20 4.93 0.14
C SER A 224 -17.93 4.09 -0.91
N GLY A 225 -17.29 3.04 -1.43
CA GLY A 225 -17.76 2.31 -2.62
C GLY A 225 -17.39 2.99 -3.94
N ASP A 226 -16.69 4.12 -3.89
CA ASP A 226 -16.31 4.93 -5.05
C ASP A 226 -14.78 5.11 -5.08
N LEU A 227 -14.17 4.71 -6.19
CA LEU A 227 -12.72 4.70 -6.37
C LEU A 227 -12.11 6.10 -6.33
N ASP A 228 -12.83 7.12 -6.79
CA ASP A 228 -12.36 8.50 -6.85
C ASP A 228 -12.43 9.16 -5.48
N LYS A 229 -13.53 8.96 -4.75
CA LYS A 229 -13.69 9.44 -3.37
C LYS A 229 -12.66 8.81 -2.44
N ASP A 230 -12.42 7.52 -2.57
CA ASP A 230 -11.43 6.80 -1.76
C ASP A 230 -9.99 7.21 -2.09
N ALA A 231 -9.75 7.84 -3.25
CA ALA A 231 -8.47 8.42 -3.65
C ALA A 231 -8.34 9.93 -3.36
N PHE A 232 -9.34 10.56 -2.73
CA PHE A 232 -9.39 12.01 -2.50
C PHE A 232 -8.09 12.56 -1.92
N ALA A 233 -7.61 11.98 -0.82
CA ALA A 233 -6.41 12.48 -0.11
C ALA A 233 -5.18 12.50 -1.02
N VAL A 234 -4.99 11.44 -1.82
CA VAL A 234 -3.86 11.32 -2.76
C VAL A 234 -3.94 12.38 -3.85
N ARG A 235 -5.11 12.55 -4.47
CA ARG A 235 -5.31 13.53 -5.54
C ARG A 235 -5.18 14.96 -5.00
N TYR A 236 -5.69 15.22 -3.80
CA TYR A 236 -5.55 16.51 -3.14
C TYR A 236 -4.07 16.85 -2.87
N ILE A 237 -3.29 15.93 -2.30
CA ILE A 237 -1.84 16.14 -2.07
C ILE A 237 -1.11 16.42 -3.40
N ALA A 238 -1.41 15.64 -4.44
CA ALA A 238 -0.80 15.83 -5.76
C ALA A 238 -1.18 17.19 -6.38
N SER A 239 -2.42 17.65 -6.22
CA SER A 239 -2.88 18.97 -6.69
C SER A 239 -2.17 20.13 -5.98
N ARG A 240 -1.65 19.91 -4.77
CA ARG A 240 -0.86 20.87 -4.00
C ARG A 240 0.61 20.95 -4.44
N GLY A 241 1.02 20.14 -5.42
CA GLY A 241 2.41 20.09 -5.88
C GLY A 241 3.38 19.51 -4.85
N ILE A 242 2.89 18.65 -3.95
CA ILE A 242 3.72 17.97 -2.95
C ILE A 242 4.32 16.71 -3.59
N GLU A 243 5.61 16.45 -3.32
CA GLU A 243 6.27 15.19 -3.70
C GLU A 243 6.08 14.16 -2.59
N PHE A 244 5.58 12.98 -2.95
CA PHE A 244 5.23 11.94 -1.98
C PHE A 244 5.14 10.57 -2.64
N PHE A 245 5.04 9.53 -1.81
CA PHE A 245 4.87 8.15 -2.26
C PHE A 245 3.50 7.59 -1.86
N VAL A 246 3.00 6.68 -2.69
CA VAL A 246 1.80 5.89 -2.38
C VAL A 246 2.12 4.40 -2.53
N ALA A 247 1.96 3.65 -1.44
CA ALA A 247 2.02 2.20 -1.42
C ALA A 247 0.64 1.63 -1.74
N GLN A 248 0.41 1.25 -3.00
CA GLN A 248 -0.84 0.69 -3.48
C GLN A 248 -0.83 -0.84 -3.39
N SER A 249 -1.94 -1.42 -2.95
CA SER A 249 -2.11 -2.87 -2.86
C SER A 249 -3.36 -3.33 -3.61
N PHE A 250 -3.22 -4.37 -4.43
CA PHE A 250 -4.34 -5.01 -5.14
C PHE A 250 -4.88 -6.25 -4.43
N SER A 251 -4.39 -6.53 -3.22
CA SER A 251 -4.81 -7.73 -2.48
C SER A 251 -6.30 -7.73 -2.12
N LYS A 252 -6.93 -6.58 -1.89
CA LYS A 252 -8.32 -6.51 -1.43
C LYS A 252 -9.28 -6.23 -2.58
N ASN A 253 -9.08 -5.11 -3.28
CA ASN A 253 -9.97 -4.64 -4.34
C ASN A 253 -10.01 -5.57 -5.56
N PHE A 254 -8.94 -6.33 -5.82
CA PHE A 254 -8.95 -7.41 -6.81
C PHE A 254 -9.05 -8.81 -6.18
N GLY A 255 -9.09 -8.94 -4.85
CA GLY A 255 -9.05 -10.25 -4.18
C GLY A 255 -7.74 -11.04 -4.38
N LEU A 256 -6.67 -10.41 -4.89
CA LEU A 256 -5.38 -11.03 -5.21
C LEU A 256 -4.44 -11.10 -3.98
N TYR A 257 -4.92 -11.72 -2.90
CA TYR A 257 -4.22 -11.72 -1.61
C TYR A 257 -2.83 -12.38 -1.67
N ASN A 258 -2.74 -13.54 -2.31
CA ASN A 258 -1.52 -14.37 -2.38
C ASN A 258 -0.65 -14.08 -3.62
N GLU A 259 -1.18 -13.41 -4.64
CA GLU A 259 -0.40 -13.02 -5.84
C GLU A 259 0.61 -11.90 -5.57
N ARG A 260 0.46 -11.23 -4.42
CA ARG A 260 1.35 -10.15 -3.95
C ARG A 260 1.49 -9.04 -5.00
N THR A 261 0.36 -8.57 -5.52
CA THR A 261 0.32 -7.51 -6.54
C THR A 261 0.18 -6.13 -5.87
N GLY A 262 1.18 -5.28 -6.07
CA GLY A 262 1.20 -3.91 -5.54
C GLY A 262 1.99 -2.95 -6.44
N ASN A 263 1.92 -1.67 -6.13
CA ASN A 263 2.63 -0.63 -6.87
C ASN A 263 3.09 0.47 -5.90
N LEU A 264 4.33 0.92 -6.03
CA LEU A 264 4.80 2.16 -5.42
C LEU A 264 4.65 3.27 -6.44
N SER A 265 3.65 4.14 -6.25
CA SER A 265 3.48 5.34 -7.06
C SER A 265 4.33 6.47 -6.48
N ILE A 266 5.12 7.10 -7.34
CA ILE A 266 6.11 8.13 -7.00
C ILE A 266 5.68 9.42 -7.68
N ILE A 267 5.22 10.41 -6.91
CA ILE A 267 4.82 11.71 -7.42
C ILE A 267 5.98 12.68 -7.20
N THR A 268 6.43 13.32 -8.28
CA THR A 268 7.56 14.27 -8.27
C THR A 268 7.16 15.63 -8.85
N ASN A 269 8.05 16.61 -8.73
CA ASN A 269 7.83 17.95 -9.28
C ASN A 269 8.27 18.09 -10.75
N SER A 270 9.05 17.14 -11.27
CA SER A 270 9.46 17.14 -12.67
C SER A 270 9.75 15.73 -13.23
N PRO A 271 9.65 15.54 -14.56
CA PRO A 271 10.01 14.28 -15.22
C PRO A 271 11.49 13.88 -15.01
N ASP A 272 12.39 14.85 -14.85
CA ASP A 272 13.81 14.60 -14.61
C ASP A 272 14.06 14.04 -13.19
N VAL A 273 13.43 14.61 -12.17
CA VAL A 273 13.46 14.05 -10.80
C VAL A 273 12.86 12.65 -10.79
N LYS A 274 11.75 12.46 -11.50
CA LYS A 274 11.09 11.17 -11.63
C LYS A 274 12.03 10.06 -12.10
N LEU A 275 12.80 10.32 -13.16
CA LEU A 275 13.76 9.35 -13.70
C LEU A 275 14.83 8.98 -12.66
N ARG A 276 15.36 9.96 -11.92
CA ARG A 276 16.35 9.71 -10.86
C ARG A 276 15.80 8.85 -9.73
N VAL A 277 14.59 9.14 -9.26
CA VAL A 277 13.96 8.36 -8.18
C VAL A 277 13.71 6.93 -8.66
N ARG A 278 13.17 6.77 -9.88
CA ARG A 278 12.88 5.47 -10.48
C ARG A 278 14.12 4.57 -10.53
N THR A 279 15.24 5.06 -11.06
CA THR A 279 16.45 4.25 -11.25
C THR A 279 17.07 3.83 -9.92
N GLN A 280 16.98 4.68 -8.88
CA GLN A 280 17.38 4.29 -7.53
C GLN A 280 16.45 3.23 -6.95
N CYS A 281 15.12 3.34 -7.13
CA CYS A 281 14.19 2.28 -6.74
C CYS A 281 14.49 0.97 -7.47
N GLU A 282 14.79 0.99 -8.77
CA GLU A 282 15.18 -0.20 -9.54
C GLU A 282 16.43 -0.86 -8.97
N LEU A 283 17.45 -0.09 -8.56
CA LEU A 283 18.65 -0.65 -7.92
C LEU A 283 18.36 -1.33 -6.59
N ILE A 284 17.43 -0.77 -5.80
CA ILE A 284 17.00 -1.39 -4.54
C ILE A 284 16.21 -2.68 -4.85
N VAL A 285 15.23 -2.60 -5.75
CA VAL A 285 14.43 -3.75 -6.20
C VAL A 285 15.31 -4.88 -6.70
N ARG A 286 16.30 -4.57 -7.54
CA ARG A 286 17.22 -5.56 -8.11
C ARG A 286 17.92 -6.39 -7.03
N LYS A 287 18.20 -5.79 -5.87
CA LYS A 287 18.86 -6.41 -4.72
C LYS A 287 17.89 -7.07 -3.73
N MET A 288 16.62 -6.64 -3.69
CA MET A 288 15.62 -7.21 -2.78
C MET A 288 14.92 -8.43 -3.39
N TRP A 289 14.49 -8.36 -4.65
CA TRP A 289 13.76 -9.44 -5.32
C TRP A 289 13.99 -9.53 -6.82
N SER A 290 15.03 -8.88 -7.36
CA SER A 290 15.37 -8.85 -8.79
C SER A 290 14.37 -8.09 -9.67
N ASN A 291 13.21 -8.68 -9.92
CA ASN A 291 12.09 -8.15 -10.71
C ASN A 291 10.78 -8.77 -10.17
N PRO A 292 9.62 -8.11 -10.35
CA PRO A 292 8.38 -8.53 -9.69
C PRO A 292 7.67 -9.68 -10.41
N SER A 293 6.67 -10.29 -9.75
CA SER A 293 5.85 -11.39 -10.30
C SER A 293 4.95 -10.93 -11.45
N ASN A 294 4.70 -11.81 -12.43
CA ASN A 294 3.96 -11.43 -13.64
C ASN A 294 2.44 -11.62 -13.54
N HIS A 295 1.98 -12.71 -12.90
CA HIS A 295 0.59 -13.18 -12.99
C HIS A 295 -0.45 -12.15 -12.54
N GLY A 296 -0.44 -11.76 -11.26
CA GLY A 296 -1.42 -10.78 -10.77
C GLY A 296 -1.31 -9.39 -11.43
N ALA A 297 -0.11 -8.98 -11.87
CA ALA A 297 0.04 -7.73 -12.61
C ALA A 297 -0.64 -7.77 -13.99
N ARG A 298 -0.59 -8.91 -14.68
CA ARG A 298 -1.33 -9.12 -15.93
C ARG A 298 -2.83 -9.14 -15.71
N VAL A 299 -3.31 -9.84 -14.67
CA VAL A 299 -4.74 -9.82 -14.32
C VAL A 299 -5.22 -8.38 -14.13
N VAL A 300 -4.54 -7.60 -13.29
CA VAL A 300 -4.90 -6.20 -13.03
C VAL A 300 -4.79 -5.35 -14.31
N ALA A 301 -3.72 -5.50 -15.10
CA ALA A 301 -3.57 -4.78 -16.35
C ALA A 301 -4.66 -5.12 -17.37
N THR A 302 -5.04 -6.40 -17.51
CA THR A 302 -6.09 -6.83 -18.43
C THR A 302 -7.43 -6.22 -18.05
N VAL A 303 -7.78 -6.26 -16.77
CA VAL A 303 -9.05 -5.70 -16.27
C VAL A 303 -9.07 -4.18 -16.39
N LEU A 304 -8.08 -3.49 -15.81
CA LEU A 304 -8.09 -2.02 -15.75
C LEU A 304 -7.90 -1.34 -17.11
N ASN A 305 -7.34 -2.03 -18.11
CA ASN A 305 -7.14 -1.48 -19.45
C ASN A 305 -8.26 -1.84 -20.44
N ASN A 306 -9.27 -2.61 -20.01
CA ASN A 306 -10.42 -2.98 -20.82
C ASN A 306 -11.69 -2.38 -20.21
N PRO A 307 -12.37 -1.41 -20.89
CA PRO A 307 -13.55 -0.76 -20.33
C PRO A 307 -14.65 -1.72 -19.86
N ALA A 308 -14.91 -2.79 -20.62
CA ALA A 308 -15.95 -3.74 -20.24
C ALA A 308 -15.59 -4.57 -19.00
N LEU A 309 -14.31 -4.93 -18.84
CA LEU A 309 -13.84 -5.64 -17.64
C LEU A 309 -13.72 -4.68 -16.45
N TYR A 310 -13.34 -3.43 -16.69
CA TYR A 310 -13.31 -2.39 -15.67
C TYR A 310 -14.70 -2.10 -15.11
N ASP A 311 -15.73 -2.03 -15.96
CA ASP A 311 -17.12 -1.83 -15.52
C ASP A 311 -17.70 -3.05 -14.78
N GLU A 312 -17.22 -4.27 -15.09
CA GLU A 312 -17.59 -5.50 -14.36
C GLU A 312 -16.92 -5.58 -12.97
N TRP A 313 -15.72 -5.00 -12.84
CA TRP A 313 -14.90 -5.02 -11.64
C TRP A 313 -15.41 -4.03 -10.58
#